data_AF-A0A4R2J801-F1
#
_entry.id   AF-A0A4R2J801-F1
#
_cell.length_a   1.000
_cell.length_b   1.000
_cell.length_c   1.000
_cell.angle_alpha   90.00
_cell.angle_beta   90.00
_cell.angle_gamma   90.00
#
_symmetry.space_group_name_H-M   'P 1'
#
loop_
_entity.id
_entity.type
_entity.pdbx_description
1 polymer ?
#
loop_
_entity_poly.entity_id
_entity_poly.type
_entity_poly.pdbx_seq_one_letter_code
_entity_poly.pdbx_strand_id
1 'polypeptide(L)' 'MFKEQIAAYCKALKLSHNLVENSDKIEAENHEEYLLKLLRLEVEHREESRKNRFLKNAGFYNTQDI' A
#
# COMPACT_ATOMS: atom_id res chain seq x y z
N MET A 1 3.72 -20.49 2.18
CA MET A 1 5.18 -20.56 2.38
C MET A 1 5.96 -19.36 1.83
N PHE A 2 5.88 -19.01 0.53
CA PHE A 2 6.63 -17.84 0.01
C PHE A 2 6.02 -16.49 0.41
N LYS A 3 4.69 -16.37 0.40
CA LYS A 3 4.00 -15.14 0.81
C LYS A 3 4.30 -14.73 2.27
N GLU A 4 4.40 -15.70 3.17
CA GLU A 4 4.76 -15.44 4.58
C GLU A 4 6.21 -14.95 4.72
N GLN A 5 7.13 -15.46 3.91
CA GLN A 5 8.52 -14.98 3.90
C GLN A 5 8.60 -13.56 3.32
N ILE A 6 7.90 -13.30 2.22
CA ILE A 6 7.79 -11.95 1.64
C ILE A 6 7.20 -10.99 2.67
N ALA A 7 6.16 -11.40 3.41
CA ALA A 7 5.59 -10.58 4.49
C ALA A 7 6.59 -10.29 5.62
N ALA A 8 7.39 -11.27 6.02
CA ALA A 8 8.43 -11.08 7.02
C ALA A 8 9.50 -10.06 6.57
N TYR A 9 9.96 -10.16 5.32
CA TYR A 9 10.89 -9.18 4.75
C TYR A 9 10.25 -7.80 4.59
N CYS A 10 9.00 -7.72 4.13
CA CYS A 10 8.26 -6.45 4.04
C CYS A 10 8.18 -5.77 5.41
N LYS A 11 7.86 -6.53 6.46
CA LYS A 11 7.85 -6.02 7.83
C LYS A 11 9.22 -5.51 8.28
N ALA A 12 10.29 -6.25 8.00
CA ALA A 12 11.66 -5.84 8.34
C ALA A 12 12.07 -4.54 7.62
N LEU A 13 11.65 -4.37 6.36
CA LEU A 13 11.91 -3.20 5.54
C LEU A 13 10.92 -2.04 5.76
N LYS A 14 9.96 -2.18 6.69
CA LYS A 14 8.87 -1.22 6.92
C LYS A 14 8.04 -0.91 5.66
N LEU A 15 7.84 -1.94 4.84
CA LEU A 15 6.91 -1.94 3.72
C LEU A 15 5.51 -2.32 4.23
N SER A 16 4.46 -1.76 3.62
CA SER A 16 3.08 -2.02 4.05
C SER A 16 2.70 -3.48 3.76
N HIS A 17 1.77 -4.02 4.55
CA HIS A 17 1.09 -5.28 4.24
C HIS A 17 0.37 -5.22 2.89
N ASN A 18 -0.05 -4.02 2.46
CA ASN A 18 -0.64 -3.76 1.15
C ASN A 18 0.25 -4.26 -0.01
N LEU A 19 1.58 -4.21 0.13
CA LEU A 19 2.50 -4.72 -0.88
C LEU A 19 2.41 -6.25 -1.02
N VAL A 20 2.24 -6.98 0.08
CA VAL A 20 2.07 -8.45 0.10
C VAL A 20 0.70 -8.86 -0.43
N GLU A 21 -0.31 -8.02 -0.28
CA GLU A 21 -1.64 -8.29 -0.83
C GLU A 21 -1.70 -8.05 -2.34
N ASN A 22 -0.98 -7.04 -2.82
CA ASN A 22 -0.95 -6.69 -4.24
C ASN A 22 0.03 -7.56 -5.05
N SER A 23 0.99 -8.24 -4.41
CA SER A 23 1.90 -9.17 -5.08
C SER A 23 1.16 -10.25 -5.89
N ASP A 24 0.03 -10.72 -5.37
CA ASP A 24 -0.74 -11.80 -6.00
C ASP A 24 -1.69 -11.29 -7.09
N LYS A 25 -1.84 -9.98 -7.24
CA LYS A 25 -2.81 -9.34 -8.16
C LYS A 25 -2.14 -8.73 -9.39
N ILE A 26 -0.81 -8.68 -9.42
CA ILE A 26 -0.07 -8.03 -10.49
C ILE A 26 0.39 -9.08 -11.49
N GLU A 27 -0.13 -8.97 -12.70
CA GLU A 27 0.42 -9.66 -13.86
C GLU A 27 1.38 -8.71 -14.60
N ALA A 28 2.51 -9.26 -15.03
CA ALA A 28 3.52 -8.56 -15.81
C ALA A 28 4.31 -9.56 -16.66
N GLU A 29 4.85 -9.10 -17.78
CA GLU A 29 5.54 -9.96 -18.74
C GLU A 29 6.95 -10.32 -18.26
N ASN A 30 7.54 -9.49 -17.40
CA ASN A 30 8.85 -9.73 -16.82
C ASN A 30 8.94 -9.24 -15.37
N HIS A 31 10.02 -9.65 -14.70
CA HIS A 31 10.23 -9.33 -13.28
C HIS A 31 10.42 -7.83 -13.02
N GLU A 32 10.99 -7.07 -13.95
CA GLU A 32 11.21 -5.63 -13.78
C GLU A 32 9.88 -4.87 -13.80
N GLU A 33 9.02 -5.20 -14.77
CA GLU A 33 7.68 -4.63 -14.89
C GLU A 33 6.80 -5.00 -13.69
N TYR A 34 6.87 -6.26 -13.24
CA TYR A 34 6.19 -6.71 -12.02
C TYR A 34 6.60 -5.85 -10.81
N LEU A 35 7.91 -5.70 -10.59
CA LEU A 35 8.44 -4.95 -9.47
C LEU A 35 8.05 -3.47 -9.56
N LEU A 36 8.12 -2.88 -10.76
CA LEU A 36 7.73 -1.49 -11.00
C LEU A 36 6.25 -1.27 -10.67
N LYS A 37 5.35 -2.12 -11.17
CA LYS A 37 3.91 -2.04 -10.88
C LYS A 37 3.63 -2.18 -9.38
N LEU A 38 4.32 -3.10 -8.71
CA LEU A 38 4.16 -3.35 -7.29
C LEU A 38 4.58 -2.16 -6.43
N LEU A 39 5.75 -1.57 -6.72
CA LEU A 39 6.24 -0.40 -6.03
C LEU A 39 5.35 0.82 -6.27
N ARG A 40 4.85 1.00 -7.50
CA ARG A 40 3.95 2.10 -7.85
C ARG A 40 2.66 2.06 -7.04
N LEU A 41 2.01 0.90 -6.94
CA LEU A 41 0.78 0.74 -6.13
C LEU A 41 1.01 1.05 -4.65
N GLU A 42 2.17 0.66 -4.11
CA GLU A 42 2.51 0.97 -2.72
C GLU A 42 2.74 2.47 -2.49
N VAL A 43 3.38 3.16 -3.44
CA VAL A 43 3.54 4.62 -3.38
C VAL A 43 2.19 5.32 -3.43
N GLU A 44 1.33 4.96 -4.38
CA GLU A 44 -0.02 5.53 -4.52
C GLU A 44 -0.84 5.32 -3.23
N HIS A 45 -0.83 4.12 -2.65
CA HIS A 45 -1.52 3.82 -1.39
C HIS A 45 -1.00 4.66 -0.21
N ARG A 46 0.32 4.89 -0.13
CA ARG A 46 0.92 5.74 0.92
C ARG A 46 0.51 7.20 0.76
N GLU A 47 0.44 7.69 -0.47
CA GLU A 47 -0.01 9.06 -0.74
C GLU A 47 -1.47 9.26 -0.39
N GLU A 48 -2.35 8.33 -0.77
CA GLU A 48 -3.77 8.36 -0.39
C GLU A 48 -3.97 8.28 1.12
N SER A 49 -3.26 7.36 1.79
CA SER A 49 -3.30 7.22 3.25
C SER A 49 -2.86 8.51 3.94
N ARG A 50 -1.83 9.18 3.42
CA ARG A 50 -1.35 10.46 3.92
C ARG A 50 -2.38 11.58 3.71
N LYS A 51 -2.98 11.67 2.51
CA LYS A 51 -4.06 12.63 2.21
C LYS A 51 -5.27 12.41 3.13
N ASN A 52 -5.75 11.17 3.25
CA ASN A 52 -6.86 10.80 4.13
C ASN A 52 -6.57 11.15 5.59
N ARG A 53 -5.33 10.92 6.07
CA ARG A 53 -4.92 11.31 7.42
C ARG A 53 -4.95 12.83 7.60
N PHE A 54 -4.50 13.61 6.61
CA PHE A 54 -4.58 15.06 6.68
C PHE A 54 -6.02 15.58 6.68
N LEU A 55 -6.89 15.02 5.83
CA LEU A 55 -8.32 15.36 5.81
C LEU A 55 -9.01 15.04 7.14
N LYS A 56 -8.71 13.87 7.73
CA LYS A 56 -9.19 13.49 9.07
C LYS A 56 -8.71 14.43 10.16
N ASN A 57 -7.41 14.74 10.17
CA ASN A 57 -6.81 15.62 11.16
C ASN A 57 -7.27 17.08 11.04
N ALA A 58 -7.66 17.52 9.84
CA ALA A 58 -8.19 18.85 9.60
C ALA A 58 -9.64 19.04 10.08
N GLY A 59 -10.27 18.02 10.67
CA GLY A 59 -11.58 18.13 11.31
C GLY A 59 -12.78 18.10 10.35
N PHE A 60 -12.56 17.86 9.06
CA PHE A 60 -13.64 17.82 8.05
C PHE A 60 -14.66 16.67 8.25
N TYR A 61 -14.37 15.70 9.11
CA TYR A 61 -15.25 14.56 9.40
C TYR A 61 -16.06 14.71 10.70
N ASN A 62 -16.08 15.89 11.32
CA ASN A 62 -17.02 16.20 12.39
C ASN A 62 -18.37 16.64 11.80
N THR A 63 -19.12 15.70 11.23
CA THR A 63 -20.54 15.89 10.91
C THR A 63 -21.37 15.59 12.17
N GLN A 64 -21.49 16.58 13.05
CA GLN A 64 -22.76 16.86 13.73
C GLN A 64 -23.51 17.85 12.84
N ASP A 65 -24.09 17.39 11.73
CA ASP A 65 -25.05 18.16 10.93
C ASP A 65 -25.91 17.17 10.12
N ILE A 66 -26.87 16.54 10.81
CA ILE A 66 -28.15 16.06 10.26
C ILE A 66 -29.23 16.67 11.15
#